data_AF-A0A9W7I268-F1
#
_entry.id   AF-A0A9W7I268-F1
#
_cell.length_a   1.000
_cell.length_b   1.000
_cell.length_c   1.000
_cell.angle_alpha   90.00
_cell.angle_beta   90.00
_cell.angle_gamma   90.00
#
_symmetry.space_group_name_H-M   'P 1'
#
loop_
_entity.id
_entity.type
_entity.pdbx_description
1 polymer ?
#
loop_
_entity_poly.entity_id
_entity_poly.type
_entity_poly.pdbx_seq_one_letter_code
_entity_poly.pdbx_strand_id
1 'polypeptide(L)'
;MSSVKGWLNQKIVDPMVQILKKGAEPKQLAFSIALGFTLGVFPICGVTVLLCGMAIAVLGSLANAPAVMLANFLATPMELSLMVPFLRFGEALTGGEPFELTSDALNKVITGQASSELLFSIARALLGWLVAAPIILGTLYLVFLPIFKFLVPKFSSAADKKEHHS
;
A
#
# COMPACT_ATOMS: atom_id res chain seq x y z
N MET A 1 -9.12 -21.93 20.53
CA MET A 1 -8.64 -21.00 19.47
C MET A 1 -8.05 -19.68 20.00
N SER A 2 -8.10 -19.37 21.31
CA SER A 2 -7.53 -18.13 21.89
C SER A 2 -5.99 -18.14 22.03
N SER A 3 -5.39 -19.30 22.32
CA SER A 3 -3.94 -19.39 22.57
C SER A 3 -3.05 -19.12 21.35
N VAL A 4 -3.49 -19.54 20.15
CA VAL A 4 -2.74 -19.27 18.91
C VAL A 4 -2.76 -17.77 18.58
N LYS A 5 -3.91 -17.11 18.76
CA LYS A 5 -4.06 -15.67 18.51
C LYS A 5 -3.21 -14.84 19.47
N GLY A 6 -3.16 -15.22 20.76
CA GLY A 6 -2.33 -14.56 21.77
C GLY A 6 -0.83 -14.74 21.54
N TRP A 7 -0.40 -15.95 21.15
CA TRP A 7 1.00 -16.23 20.82
C TRP A 7 1.47 -15.47 19.58
N LEU A 8 0.64 -15.44 18.52
CA LEU A 8 0.93 -14.72 17.29
C LEU A 8 1.05 -13.22 17.54
N ASN A 9 0.16 -12.67 18.38
CA ASN A 9 0.22 -11.26 18.77
C ASN A 9 1.53 -10.94 19.50
N GLN A 10 1.92 -11.73 20.51
CA GLN A 10 3.11 -11.39 21.30
C GLN A 10 4.44 -11.62 20.57
N LYS A 11 4.54 -12.65 19.72
CA LYS A 11 5.80 -12.99 19.05
C LYS A 11 6.01 -12.34 17.68
N ILE A 12 4.94 -11.93 17.01
CA ILE A 12 5.02 -11.42 15.64
C ILE A 12 4.48 -10.00 15.56
N VAL A 13 3.24 -9.79 16.02
CA VAL A 13 2.57 -8.48 15.86
C VAL A 13 3.21 -7.42 16.75
N ASP A 14 3.40 -7.69 18.03
CA ASP A 14 3.98 -6.75 18.99
C ASP A 14 5.39 -6.26 18.58
N PRO A 15 6.35 -7.13 18.23
CA PRO A 15 7.67 -6.67 17.78
C PRO A 15 7.63 -5.91 16.45
N MET A 16 6.78 -6.32 15.48
CA MET A 16 6.62 -5.56 14.24
C MET A 16 6.05 -4.17 14.51
N VAL A 17 5.03 -4.07 15.37
CA VAL A 17 4.43 -2.81 15.77
C VAL A 17 5.42 -1.94 16.53
N GLN A 18 6.31 -2.51 17.36
CA GLN A 18 7.38 -1.76 18.03
C GLN A 18 8.44 -1.24 17.04
N ILE A 19 8.83 -2.02 16.04
CA ILE A 19 9.78 -1.60 14.99
C ILE A 19 9.19 -0.44 14.17
N LEU A 20 7.89 -0.51 13.85
CA LEU A 20 7.18 0.57 13.14
C LEU A 20 7.02 1.84 13.99
N LYS A 21 6.95 1.71 15.32
CA LYS A 21 6.65 2.81 16.25
C LYS A 21 7.87 3.46 16.90
N LYS A 22 9.05 2.81 16.93
CA LYS A 22 10.24 3.38 17.56
C LYS A 22 10.55 4.76 16.97
N GLY A 23 10.26 5.81 17.73
CA GLY A 23 10.55 7.20 17.39
C GLY A 23 9.64 7.86 16.34
N ALA A 24 8.55 7.23 15.90
CA ALA A 24 7.69 7.76 14.84
C ALA A 24 6.39 8.40 15.36
N GLU A 25 6.08 9.62 14.91
CA GLU A 25 4.81 10.29 15.24
C GLU A 25 3.62 9.54 14.57
N PRO A 26 2.44 9.40 15.22
CA PRO A 26 1.28 8.73 14.62
C PRO A 26 0.90 9.25 13.23
N LYS A 27 1.11 10.55 12.99
CA LYS A 27 0.89 11.20 11.68
C LYS A 27 1.85 10.70 10.62
N GLN A 28 3.12 10.55 10.98
CA GLN A 28 4.17 10.04 10.10
C GLN A 28 3.88 8.59 9.71
N LEU A 29 3.48 7.76 10.68
CA LEU A 29 3.14 6.36 10.43
C LEU A 29 1.91 6.23 9.53
N ALA A 30 0.84 7.00 9.80
CA ALA A 30 -0.35 7.03 8.96
C ALA A 30 -0.03 7.45 7.52
N PHE A 31 0.78 8.51 7.35
CA PHE A 31 1.24 8.96 6.05
C PHE A 31 2.07 7.90 5.33
N SER A 32 3.00 7.27 6.02
CA SER A 32 3.90 6.24 5.46
C SER A 32 3.14 5.00 4.98
N ILE A 33 2.17 4.53 5.76
CA ILE A 33 1.32 3.39 5.38
C ILE A 33 0.41 3.78 4.20
N ALA A 34 -0.23 4.94 4.25
CA ALA A 34 -1.08 5.42 3.16
C ALA A 34 -0.27 5.58 1.85
N LEU A 35 0.94 6.12 1.94
CA LEU A 35 1.86 6.28 0.83
C LEU A 35 2.28 4.93 0.26
N GLY A 36 2.69 3.97 1.11
CA GLY A 36 3.07 2.63 0.67
C GLY A 36 1.94 1.86 0.01
N PHE A 37 0.69 2.00 0.48
CA PHE A 37 -0.46 1.43 -0.22
C PHE A 37 -0.72 2.11 -1.56
N THR A 38 -0.68 3.45 -1.61
CA THR A 38 -0.95 4.21 -2.84
C THR A 38 0.08 3.90 -3.93
N LEU A 39 1.36 3.87 -3.57
CA LEU A 39 2.45 3.50 -4.47
C LEU A 39 2.46 2.00 -4.77
N GLY A 40 2.05 1.16 -3.83
CA GLY A 40 2.03 -0.29 -3.96
C GLY A 40 0.89 -0.82 -4.83
N VAL A 41 -0.18 -0.05 -5.06
CA VAL A 41 -1.23 -0.41 -6.04
C VAL A 41 -0.94 0.13 -7.45
N PHE A 42 0.27 0.66 -7.70
CA PHE A 42 0.66 1.14 -9.01
C PHE A 42 0.62 -0.02 -10.03
N PRO A 43 -0.04 0.14 -11.20
CA PRO A 43 -0.38 -0.96 -12.11
C PRO A 43 0.82 -1.42 -12.97
N ILE A 44 2.02 -1.49 -12.39
CA ILE A 44 3.23 -2.04 -13.01
C ILE A 44 4.00 -2.85 -11.96
N CYS A 45 3.94 -4.18 -12.14
CA CYS A 45 4.64 -5.14 -11.30
C CYS A 45 6.13 -4.84 -11.22
N GLY A 46 6.68 -4.86 -10.01
CA GLY A 46 8.11 -4.66 -9.74
C GLY A 46 8.56 -3.19 -9.70
N VAL A 47 7.83 -2.27 -10.31
CA VAL A 47 8.12 -0.83 -10.24
C VAL A 47 7.66 -0.24 -8.90
N THR A 48 6.64 -0.83 -8.27
CA THR A 48 6.11 -0.45 -6.94
C THR A 48 7.20 -0.36 -5.87
N VAL A 49 8.10 -1.35 -5.80
CA VAL A 49 9.21 -1.38 -4.85
C VAL A 49 10.20 -0.24 -5.10
N LEU A 50 10.52 0.03 -6.37
CA LEU A 50 11.40 1.14 -6.75
C LEU A 50 10.77 2.49 -6.43
N LEU A 51 9.47 2.67 -6.71
CA LEU A 51 8.72 3.87 -6.36
C LEU A 51 8.70 4.10 -4.85
N CYS A 52 8.43 3.06 -4.07
CA CYS A 52 8.48 3.12 -2.62
C CYS A 52 9.89 3.48 -2.11
N GLY A 53 10.94 2.87 -2.67
CA GLY A 53 12.32 3.17 -2.34
C GLY A 53 12.71 4.61 -2.65
N MET A 54 12.31 5.12 -3.82
CA MET A 54 12.51 6.53 -4.19
C MET A 54 11.73 7.47 -3.29
N ALA A 55 10.47 7.16 -2.98
CA ALA A 55 9.66 7.97 -2.08
C ALA A 55 10.28 8.04 -0.68
N ILE A 56 10.80 6.92 -0.17
CA ILE A 56 11.56 6.89 1.08
C ILE A 56 12.82 7.76 0.99
N ALA A 57 13.58 7.66 -0.11
CA ALA A 57 14.80 8.45 -0.29
C ALA A 57 14.52 9.96 -0.36
N VAL A 58 13.43 10.36 -1.03
CA VAL A 58 13.01 11.77 -1.18
C VAL A 58 12.43 12.32 0.12
N LEU A 59 11.59 11.54 0.81
CA LEU A 59 10.92 11.97 2.04
C LEU A 59 11.82 11.84 3.27
N GLY A 60 12.85 11.00 3.22
CA GLY A 60 13.85 10.82 4.27
C GLY A 60 13.21 10.55 5.63
N SER A 61 13.46 11.43 6.59
CA SER A 61 12.93 11.32 7.95
C SER A 61 11.41 11.56 8.06
N LEU A 62 10.75 12.05 7.01
CA LEU A 62 9.29 12.25 6.99
C LEU A 62 8.51 10.95 6.72
N ALA A 63 9.19 9.90 6.25
CA ALA A 63 8.58 8.60 5.98
C ALA A 63 9.25 7.51 6.83
N ASN A 64 8.44 6.66 7.44
CA ASN A 64 8.93 5.47 8.11
C ASN A 64 9.15 4.38 7.05
N ALA A 65 10.41 4.18 6.64
CA ALA A 65 10.78 3.24 5.59
C ALA A 65 10.22 1.81 5.80
N PRO A 66 10.32 1.21 7.01
CA PRO A 66 9.68 -0.08 7.31
C PRO A 66 8.15 -0.07 7.08
N ALA A 67 7.46 1.01 7.47
CA ALA A 67 6.02 1.14 7.28
C ALA A 67 5.63 1.23 5.81
N VAL A 68 6.34 2.06 5.02
CA VAL A 68 6.11 2.18 3.57
C VAL A 68 6.28 0.82 2.90
N MET A 69 7.37 0.11 3.19
CA MET A 69 7.66 -1.19 2.57
C MET A 69 6.67 -2.29 3.02
N LEU A 70 6.25 -2.28 4.28
CA LEU A 70 5.23 -3.21 4.75
C LEU A 70 3.88 -2.96 4.05
N ALA A 71 3.47 -1.71 3.92
CA ALA A 71 2.26 -1.35 3.19
C ALA A 71 2.36 -1.74 1.72
N ASN A 72 3.51 -1.52 1.07
CA ASN A 72 3.75 -1.96 -0.31
C ASN A 72 3.63 -3.48 -0.46
N PHE A 73 4.18 -4.26 0.47
CA PHE A 73 4.06 -5.72 0.46
C PHE A 73 2.61 -6.20 0.64
N LEU A 74 1.86 -5.55 1.53
CA LEU A 74 0.43 -5.82 1.70
C LEU A 74 -0.40 -5.35 0.49
N ALA A 75 0.10 -4.37 -0.26
CA ALA A 75 -0.52 -3.86 -1.47
C ALA A 75 -0.29 -4.77 -2.67
N THR A 76 0.76 -5.60 -2.73
CA THR A 76 1.03 -6.51 -3.85
C THR A 76 -0.17 -7.39 -4.28
N PRO A 77 -0.93 -8.05 -3.38
CA PRO A 77 -2.15 -8.75 -3.80
C PRO A 77 -3.26 -7.81 -4.28
N MET A 78 -3.32 -6.59 -3.74
CA MET A 78 -4.25 -5.55 -4.18
C MET A 78 -3.86 -4.96 -5.53
N GLU A 79 -2.58 -4.83 -5.84
CA GLU A 79 -2.03 -4.38 -7.13
C GLU A 79 -2.64 -5.18 -8.28
N LEU A 80 -2.53 -6.52 -8.18
CA LEU A 80 -3.07 -7.45 -9.18
C LEU A 80 -4.60 -7.37 -9.28
N SER A 81 -5.28 -7.17 -8.14
CA SER A 81 -6.74 -7.09 -8.09
C SER A 81 -7.28 -5.76 -8.64
N LEU A 82 -6.56 -4.67 -8.42
CA LEU A 82 -6.93 -3.29 -8.79
C LEU A 82 -6.47 -2.89 -10.18
N MET A 83 -5.57 -3.66 -10.80
CA MET A 83 -5.12 -3.45 -12.17
C MET A 83 -6.29 -3.34 -13.15
N VAL A 84 -7.25 -4.27 -13.10
CA VAL A 84 -8.44 -4.28 -13.97
C VAL A 84 -9.36 -3.07 -13.69
N PRO A 85 -9.72 -2.77 -12.42
CA PRO A 85 -10.42 -1.53 -12.09
C PRO A 85 -9.76 -0.25 -12.59
N PHE A 86 -8.44 -0.10 -12.45
CA PHE A 86 -7.73 1.09 -12.93
C PHE A 86 -7.73 1.21 -14.45
N LEU A 87 -7.59 0.09 -15.16
CA LEU A 87 -7.72 0.05 -16.61
C LEU A 87 -9.11 0.54 -17.04
N ARG A 88 -10.18 -0.03 -16.48
CA ARG A 88 -11.57 0.36 -16.80
C ARG A 88 -11.86 1.82 -16.46
N PHE A 89 -11.32 2.30 -15.34
CA PHE A 89 -11.45 3.70 -14.95
C PHE A 89 -10.73 4.63 -15.93
N GLY A 90 -9.52 4.27 -16.38
CA GLY A 90 -8.79 4.99 -17.42
C GLY A 90 -9.51 5.03 -18.77
N GLU A 91 -10.17 3.93 -19.16
CA GLU A 91 -11.02 3.87 -20.35
C GLU A 91 -12.21 4.83 -20.24
N ALA A 92 -12.91 4.81 -19.09
CA ALA A 92 -14.03 5.71 -18.85
C ALA A 92 -13.62 7.19 -18.91
N LEU A 93 -12.42 7.53 -18.44
CA LEU A 93 -11.88 8.90 -18.51
C LEU A 93 -11.49 9.33 -19.93
N THR A 94 -11.02 8.39 -20.76
CA THR A 94 -10.55 8.70 -22.12
C THR A 94 -11.64 8.58 -23.18
N GLY A 95 -12.81 8.01 -22.83
CA GLY A 95 -13.92 7.80 -23.77
C GLY A 95 -13.59 6.83 -24.90
N GLY A 96 -12.50 6.07 -24.77
CA GLY A 96 -12.06 5.10 -25.77
C GLY A 96 -12.90 3.82 -25.74
N GLU A 97 -12.93 3.09 -26.85
CA GLU A 97 -13.61 1.80 -26.89
C GLU A 97 -13.08 0.87 -25.79
N PRO A 98 -13.98 0.16 -25.06
CA PRO A 98 -13.59 -0.80 -24.04
C PRO A 98 -12.63 -1.80 -24.66
N PHE A 99 -11.41 -1.90 -24.13
CA PHE A 99 -10.53 -2.97 -24.52
C PHE A 99 -11.24 -4.28 -24.16
N GLU A 100 -11.45 -5.13 -25.16
CA GLU A 100 -11.97 -6.47 -24.92
C GLU A 100 -10.91 -7.19 -24.09
N LEU A 101 -11.20 -7.37 -22.80
CA LEU A 101 -10.41 -8.19 -21.89
C LEU A 101 -10.62 -9.67 -22.26
N THR A 102 -10.23 -10.04 -23.47
CA THR A 102 -10.18 -11.41 -23.95
C THR A 102 -9.04 -12.11 -23.22
N SER A 103 -9.20 -13.41 -22.94
CA SER A 103 -8.19 -14.22 -22.23
C SER A 103 -6.79 -14.12 -22.87
N ASP A 104 -6.72 -13.89 -24.19
CA ASP A 104 -5.47 -13.62 -24.90
C ASP A 104 -4.79 -12.32 -24.51
N ALA A 105 -5.55 -11.26 -24.26
CA ALA A 105 -5.00 -9.99 -23.84
C ALA A 105 -4.54 -10.02 -22.38
N LEU A 106 -5.29 -10.71 -21.51
CA LEU A 106 -4.86 -10.98 -20.14
C LEU A 106 -3.60 -11.86 -20.11
N ASN A 107 -3.53 -12.89 -20.96
CA ASN A 107 -2.34 -13.70 -21.14
C ASN A 107 -1.17 -12.89 -21.69
N LYS A 108 -1.37 -11.99 -22.66
CA LYS A 108 -0.32 -11.10 -23.17
C LYS A 108 0.22 -10.14 -22.12
N VAL A 109 -0.65 -9.63 -21.23
CA VAL A 109 -0.27 -8.79 -20.09
C VAL A 109 0.54 -9.57 -19.07
N ILE A 110 0.13 -10.80 -18.75
CA ILE A 110 0.84 -11.69 -17.81
C ILE A 110 2.17 -12.18 -18.40
N THR A 111 2.22 -12.45 -19.71
CA THR A 111 3.41 -12.95 -20.42
C THR A 111 4.38 -11.84 -20.84
N GLY A 112 4.02 -10.57 -20.66
CA GLY A 112 4.91 -9.42 -20.90
C GLY A 112 5.27 -9.21 -22.38
N GLN A 113 4.42 -9.64 -23.31
CA GLN A 113 4.68 -9.41 -24.74
C GLN A 113 4.52 -7.93 -25.07
N ALA A 114 5.58 -7.29 -25.56
CA ALA A 114 5.60 -5.88 -25.95
C ALA A 114 4.81 -5.64 -27.26
N SER A 115 3.48 -5.65 -27.19
CA SER A 115 2.61 -5.14 -28.24
C SER A 115 2.23 -3.68 -27.97
N SER A 116 2.04 -2.89 -29.03
CA SER A 116 1.56 -1.50 -28.94
C SER A 116 0.23 -1.39 -28.18
N GLU A 117 -0.64 -2.38 -28.31
CA GLU A 117 -1.90 -2.50 -27.54
C GLU A 117 -1.68 -2.55 -26.03
N LEU A 118 -0.61 -3.22 -25.59
CA LEU A 118 -0.29 -3.37 -24.18
C LEU A 118 0.19 -2.05 -23.58
N LEU A 119 0.96 -1.26 -24.36
CA LEU A 119 1.38 0.09 -23.97
C LEU A 119 0.18 1.02 -23.82
N PHE A 120 -0.81 0.95 -24.73
CA PHE A 120 -2.05 1.73 -24.58
C PHE A 120 -2.87 1.31 -23.36
N SER A 121 -2.95 0.01 -23.08
CA SER A 121 -3.62 -0.52 -21.89
C SER A 121 -2.94 -0.06 -20.60
N ILE A 122 -1.61 -0.17 -20.51
CA ILE A 122 -0.83 0.34 -19.38
C ILE A 122 -1.00 1.86 -19.26
N ALA A 123 -0.95 2.61 -20.35
CA ALA A 123 -1.14 4.06 -20.32
C ALA A 123 -2.50 4.47 -19.76
N ARG A 124 -3.57 3.76 -20.14
CA ARG A 124 -4.93 3.97 -19.58
C ARG A 124 -4.99 3.60 -18.10
N ALA A 125 -4.43 2.46 -17.71
CA ALA A 125 -4.37 2.06 -16.30
C ALA A 125 -3.56 3.06 -15.46
N LEU A 126 -2.46 3.57 -15.99
CA LEU A 126 -1.65 4.63 -15.37
C LEU A 126 -2.43 5.94 -15.25
N LEU A 127 -3.20 6.34 -16.26
CA LEU A 127 -4.08 7.51 -16.17
C LEU A 127 -5.15 7.33 -15.09
N GLY A 128 -5.78 6.15 -15.04
CA GLY A 128 -6.77 5.81 -14.02
C GLY A 128 -6.16 5.86 -12.61
N TRP A 129 -4.97 5.27 -12.43
CA TRP A 129 -4.22 5.35 -11.19
C TRP A 129 -3.80 6.79 -10.87
N LEU A 130 -3.34 7.58 -11.83
CA LEU A 130 -2.87 8.96 -11.60
C LEU A 130 -3.98 9.85 -11.01
N VAL A 131 -5.22 9.66 -11.47
CA VAL A 131 -6.39 10.37 -10.93
C VAL A 131 -6.83 9.77 -9.59
N ALA A 132 -6.79 8.45 -9.45
CA ALA A 132 -7.21 7.78 -8.23
C ALA A 132 -6.21 7.93 -7.07
N ALA A 133 -4.91 8.02 -7.35
CA ALA A 133 -3.82 8.05 -6.38
C ALA A 133 -3.96 9.16 -5.32
N PRO A 134 -4.20 10.44 -5.65
CA PRO A 134 -4.39 11.47 -4.64
C PRO A 134 -5.63 11.21 -3.77
N ILE A 135 -6.69 10.65 -4.36
CA ILE A 135 -7.94 10.30 -3.65
C ILE A 135 -7.69 9.13 -2.69
N ILE A 136 -7.00 8.08 -3.16
CA ILE A 136 -6.61 6.91 -2.37
C ILE A 136 -5.71 7.35 -1.21
N LEU A 137 -4.67 8.14 -1.49
CA LEU A 137 -3.74 8.63 -0.48
C LEU A 137 -4.46 9.46 0.58
N GLY A 138 -5.29 10.41 0.16
CA GLY A 138 -6.06 11.26 1.07
C GLY A 138 -7.02 10.45 1.93
N THR A 139 -7.77 9.54 1.32
CA THR A 139 -8.74 8.67 2.02
C THR A 139 -8.04 7.75 3.02
N LEU A 140 -6.98 7.06 2.60
CA LEU A 140 -6.20 6.19 3.47
C LEU A 140 -5.54 6.97 4.60
N TYR A 141 -4.99 8.16 4.34
CA TYR A 141 -4.42 8.99 5.38
C TYR A 141 -5.47 9.39 6.42
N LEU A 142 -6.65 9.85 5.98
CA LEU A 142 -7.74 10.24 6.88
C LEU A 142 -8.28 9.07 7.70
N VAL A 143 -8.29 7.85 7.16
CA VAL A 143 -8.72 6.63 7.87
C VAL A 143 -7.64 6.13 8.83
N PHE A 144 -6.37 6.11 8.42
CA PHE A 144 -5.28 5.62 9.25
C PHE A 144 -4.89 6.57 10.37
N LEU A 145 -5.05 7.88 10.17
CA LEU A 145 -4.73 8.88 11.18
C LEU A 145 -5.46 8.67 12.53
N PRO A 146 -6.79 8.51 12.60
CA PRO A 146 -7.50 8.24 13.86
C PRO A 146 -7.14 6.86 14.43
N ILE A 147 -6.94 5.86 13.57
CA ILE A 147 -6.54 4.50 13.96
C ILE A 147 -5.20 4.55 14.72
N PHE A 148 -4.18 5.20 14.15
CA PHE A 148 -2.87 5.32 14.80
C PHE A 148 -2.90 6.27 16.01
N LYS A 149 -3.67 7.37 15.96
CA LYS A 149 -3.87 8.23 17.13
C LYS A 149 -4.48 7.49 18.31
N PHE A 150 -5.36 6.51 18.07
CA PHE A 150 -5.98 5.74 19.15
C PHE A 150 -5.12 4.55 19.60
N LEU A 151 -4.43 3.88 18.66
CA LEU A 151 -3.58 2.74 18.96
C LEU A 151 -2.30 3.16 19.71
N VAL A 152 -1.62 4.22 19.29
CA VAL A 152 -0.31 4.59 19.86
C VAL A 152 -0.36 4.84 21.39
N PRO A 153 -1.31 5.62 21.94
CA PRO A 153 -1.42 5.83 23.39
C PRO A 153 -1.74 4.55 24.16
N LYS A 154 -2.59 3.67 23.58
CA LYS A 154 -3.06 2.45 24.24
C LYS A 154 -1.97 1.40 24.43
N PHE A 155 -0.93 1.41 23.59
CA PHE A 155 0.20 0.49 23.71
C PHE A 155 1.34 1.01 24.58
N SER A 156 1.56 2.33 24.68
CA SER A 156 2.50 2.88 25.67
C SER A 156 2.07 2.55 27.10
N SER A 157 0.76 2.60 27.39
CA SER A 157 0.23 2.25 28.71
C SER A 157 0.26 0.73 29.01
N ALA A 158 0.32 -0.13 27.98
CA ALA A 158 0.41 -1.58 28.14
C ALA A 158 1.85 -2.09 28.32
N ALA A 159 2.85 -1.38 27.79
CA ALA A 159 4.27 -1.68 27.99
C ALA A 159 4.71 -1.35 29.42
N ASP A 160 4.30 -0.20 29.95
CA ASP A 160 4.58 0.25 31.32
C ASP A 160 4.01 -0.71 32.39
N LYS A 161 2.84 -1.30 32.11
CA LYS A 161 2.21 -2.28 33.00
C LYS A 161 2.92 -3.64 33.08
N LYS A 162 3.81 -3.96 32.13
CA LYS A 162 4.60 -5.21 32.14
C LYS A 162 5.91 -5.06 32.91
N GLU A 163 6.48 -3.87 33.03
CA GLU A 163 7.72 -3.64 33.79
C GLU A 163 7.48 -3.60 35.31
N HIS A 164 6.33 -3.14 35.78
CA HIS A 164 6.02 -3.06 37.21
C HIS A 164 5.65 -4.39 37.90
N HIS A 165 5.61 -5.51 37.15
CA HIS A 165 5.23 -6.84 37.66
C HIS A 165 6.32 -7.91 37.49
N SER A 166 7.53 -7.52 37.07
CA SER A 166 8.72 -8.38 37.11
C SER A 166 9.68 -7.94 38.20
#